data_AF-A0A1J5PCV9-F1
#
_entry.id   AF-A0A1J5PCV9-F1
#
_cell.length_a   1.000
_cell.length_b   1.000
_cell.length_c   1.000
_cell.angle_alpha   90.00
_cell.angle_beta   90.00
_cell.angle_gamma   90.00
#
_symmetry.space_group_name_H-M   'P 1'
#
loop_
_entity.id
_entity.type
_entity.pdbx_description
1 polymer ?
#
loop_
_entity_poly.entity_id
_entity_poly.type
_entity_poly.pdbx_seq_one_letter_code
_entity_poly.pdbx_strand_id
1 'polypeptide(L)'
;MNDDMTCPEPEPGTAAPEATGAGINGEEPVSPEGGTGPEQAEAMGAAGETVNLTEEINSLRAEVENKTAALAELQQRYLRLQADFDNYRKRTRREQEELIRMAAARLITSLLPVLDNLERALAAATDNKAEGLATGVEMTLRQLKEILAQEGLTTVAALGQPFNPELHEAVAMEETEDPEQANLVVAELRRGYILKGKLLRPAMVKVAVAGATVKENGQEVDKDE
;
A
#
# COMPACT_ATOMS: atom_id res chain seq x y z
N MET A 1 3.18 -18.84 -11.86
CA MET A 1 2.62 -19.26 -10.56
C MET A 1 2.33 -18.01 -9.76
N ASN A 2 1.12 -17.47 -9.92
CA ASN A 2 0.63 -16.35 -9.13
C ASN A 2 -0.42 -16.93 -8.19
N ASP A 3 -0.08 -17.09 -6.92
CA ASP A 3 -1.05 -17.40 -5.88
C ASP A 3 -1.35 -16.10 -5.13
N ASP A 4 -2.44 -15.49 -5.57
CA ASP A 4 -3.13 -14.36 -4.99
C ASP A 4 -3.81 -14.81 -3.69
N MET A 5 -3.16 -14.54 -2.57
CA MET A 5 -3.63 -14.91 -1.24
C MET A 5 -4.59 -13.83 -0.71
N THR A 6 -5.82 -13.84 -1.20
CA THR A 6 -6.94 -13.03 -0.69
C THR A 6 -7.61 -13.75 0.48
N CYS A 7 -7.48 -13.20 1.69
CA CYS A 7 -8.24 -13.63 2.86
C CYS A 7 -9.68 -13.07 2.77
N PRO A 8 -10.74 -13.89 2.91
CA PRO A 8 -12.11 -13.37 2.97
C PRO A 8 -12.46 -12.87 4.38
N GLU A 9 -13.23 -11.78 4.43
CA GLU A 9 -13.79 -11.14 5.63
C GLU A 9 -14.89 -12.01 6.28
N PRO A 10 -15.11 -11.94 7.62
CA PRO A 10 -16.30 -12.52 8.24
C PRO A 10 -17.45 -11.51 8.33
N GLU A 11 -18.55 -11.81 7.65
CA GLU A 11 -19.86 -11.15 7.80
C GLU A 11 -20.54 -11.52 9.13
N PRO A 12 -21.33 -10.61 9.75
CA PRO A 12 -22.03 -10.88 11.00
C PRO A 12 -23.48 -11.34 10.79
N GLY A 13 -23.90 -12.31 11.60
CA GLY A 13 -25.29 -12.47 12.02
C GLY A 13 -26.12 -13.48 11.25
N THR A 14 -26.54 -14.54 11.93
CA THR A 14 -27.86 -15.14 11.68
C THR A 14 -28.40 -15.78 12.96
N ALA A 15 -29.64 -15.41 13.25
CA ALA A 15 -30.44 -15.78 14.39
C ALA A 15 -30.68 -17.29 14.50
N ALA A 16 -30.69 -17.80 15.73
CA ALA A 16 -31.29 -19.08 16.07
C ALA A 16 -32.80 -18.93 16.26
N PRO A 17 -33.61 -19.90 15.78
CA PRO A 17 -34.93 -20.14 16.33
C PRO A 17 -34.98 -21.44 17.15
N GLU A 18 -35.83 -21.37 18.17
CA GLU A 18 -36.28 -22.43 19.06
C GLU A 18 -37.04 -23.55 18.33
N ALA A 19 -36.99 -24.78 18.85
CA ALA A 19 -38.17 -25.50 19.38
C ALA A 19 -37.93 -27.01 19.55
N THR A 20 -38.48 -27.53 20.66
CA THR A 20 -39.06 -28.90 20.88
C THR A 20 -38.11 -30.11 20.83
N GLY A 21 -38.08 -31.06 21.76
CA GLY A 21 -38.98 -31.41 22.87
C GLY A 21 -39.15 -32.94 22.92
N ALA A 22 -38.76 -33.57 24.03
CA ALA A 22 -39.03 -34.94 24.53
C ALA A 22 -37.74 -35.48 25.20
N GLY A 23 -37.61 -35.76 26.50
CA GLY A 23 -38.58 -36.14 27.51
C GLY A 23 -38.29 -37.58 27.93
N ILE A 24 -37.61 -37.79 29.07
CA ILE A 24 -37.94 -38.78 30.13
C ILE A 24 -36.99 -38.61 31.34
N ASN A 25 -37.58 -38.30 32.49
CA ASN A 25 -36.99 -38.30 33.83
C ASN A 25 -37.01 -39.73 34.43
N GLY A 26 -36.15 -39.99 35.42
CA GLY A 26 -36.39 -41.06 36.41
C GLY A 26 -35.17 -41.59 37.14
N GLU A 27 -34.76 -40.88 38.20
CA GLU A 27 -33.84 -41.31 39.27
C GLU A 27 -34.62 -42.15 40.31
N GLU A 28 -34.19 -43.36 40.67
CA GLU A 28 -33.52 -43.80 41.93
C GLU A 28 -34.08 -45.23 42.27
N PRO A 29 -33.73 -45.91 43.39
CA PRO A 29 -32.50 -46.64 43.66
C PRO A 29 -32.77 -48.08 44.17
N VAL A 30 -31.83 -49.04 44.09
CA VAL A 30 -31.90 -50.22 44.96
C VAL A 30 -30.54 -50.88 45.21
N SER A 31 -30.19 -50.99 46.50
CA SER A 31 -29.21 -51.95 47.03
C SER A 31 -29.61 -53.40 46.73
N PRO A 32 -28.66 -54.36 46.82
CA PRO A 32 -28.74 -55.29 47.95
C PRO A 32 -27.39 -55.75 48.53
N GLU A 33 -27.45 -56.26 49.76
CA GLU A 33 -26.36 -56.90 50.51
C GLU A 33 -26.13 -58.38 50.15
N GLY A 34 -24.89 -58.84 50.33
CA GLY A 34 -24.56 -60.11 51.00
C GLY A 34 -24.24 -61.36 50.16
N GLY A 35 -23.03 -61.93 50.33
CA GLY A 35 -22.75 -63.34 49.99
C GLY A 35 -21.29 -63.71 49.65
N THR A 36 -20.53 -64.11 50.68
CA THR A 36 -19.26 -64.89 50.79
C THR A 36 -18.62 -65.58 49.55
N GLY A 37 -17.28 -65.43 49.43
CA GLY A 37 -16.35 -65.96 48.40
C GLY A 37 -16.06 -67.48 48.42
N PRO A 38 -14.83 -67.99 48.13
CA PRO A 38 -13.57 -67.34 47.74
C PRO A 38 -12.90 -67.93 46.45
N GLU A 39 -12.11 -67.15 45.71
CA GLU A 39 -11.01 -67.73 44.91
C GLU A 39 -9.89 -66.70 44.70
N GLN A 40 -9.04 -66.60 45.72
CA GLN A 40 -7.72 -65.99 45.60
C GLN A 40 -6.77 -67.04 45.04
N ALA A 41 -6.36 -66.89 43.78
CA ALA A 41 -5.21 -67.62 43.24
C ALA A 41 -4.34 -66.86 42.22
N GLU A 42 -4.64 -65.61 41.86
CA GLU A 42 -3.80 -64.82 40.92
C GLU A 42 -3.49 -63.37 41.36
N ALA A 43 -3.72 -63.02 42.63
CA ALA A 43 -3.70 -61.62 43.08
C ALA A 43 -2.30 -61.01 43.33
N MET A 44 -1.20 -61.77 43.21
CA MET A 44 0.14 -61.25 43.56
C MET A 44 0.94 -60.67 42.38
N GLY A 45 0.46 -60.85 41.14
CA GLY A 45 1.02 -60.21 39.94
C GLY A 45 0.28 -58.93 39.51
N ALA A 46 -1.05 -58.91 39.61
CA ALA A 46 -1.89 -57.79 39.16
C ALA A 46 -1.77 -56.53 40.03
N ALA A 47 -1.49 -56.68 41.33
CA ALA A 47 -1.36 -55.55 42.25
C ALA A 47 -0.11 -54.68 41.98
N GLY A 48 0.99 -55.29 41.49
CA GLY A 48 2.21 -54.55 41.14
C GLY A 48 2.10 -53.80 39.82
N GLU A 49 1.43 -54.39 38.84
CA GLU A 49 1.20 -53.79 37.51
C GLU A 49 0.16 -52.66 37.59
N THR A 50 -0.92 -52.83 38.36
CA THR A 50 -1.92 -51.77 38.58
C THR A 50 -1.36 -50.56 39.33
N VAL A 51 -0.46 -50.74 40.30
CA VAL A 51 0.22 -49.64 41.01
C VAL A 51 1.15 -48.86 40.06
N ASN A 52 1.89 -49.56 39.20
CA ASN A 52 2.78 -48.93 38.21
C ASN A 52 1.99 -48.14 37.14
N LEU A 53 0.88 -48.70 36.64
CA LEU A 53 -0.03 -47.98 35.73
C LEU A 53 -0.65 -46.74 36.40
N THR A 54 -1.01 -46.81 37.69
CA THR A 54 -1.56 -45.64 38.39
C THR A 54 -0.54 -44.53 38.59
N GLU A 55 0.73 -44.86 38.85
CA GLU A 55 1.82 -43.87 38.95
C GLU A 55 2.10 -43.22 37.59
N GLU A 56 2.13 -44.01 36.51
CA GLU A 56 2.31 -43.51 35.14
C GLU A 56 1.16 -42.60 34.70
N ILE A 57 -0.10 -42.98 34.99
CA ILE A 57 -1.29 -42.15 34.74
C ILE A 57 -1.21 -40.82 35.51
N ASN A 58 -0.79 -40.85 36.78
CA ASN A 58 -0.63 -39.63 37.57
C ASN A 58 0.49 -38.73 37.03
N SER A 59 1.59 -39.32 36.56
CA SER A 59 2.68 -38.57 35.91
C SER A 59 2.23 -37.89 34.61
N LEU A 60 1.48 -38.61 33.76
CA LEU A 60 0.94 -38.09 32.51
C LEU A 60 -0.10 -37.00 32.76
N ARG A 61 -0.95 -37.15 33.79
CA ARG A 61 -1.90 -36.11 34.20
C ARG A 61 -1.19 -34.84 34.65
N ALA A 62 -0.13 -34.97 35.45
CA ALA A 62 0.69 -33.83 35.86
C ALA A 62 1.38 -33.16 34.67
N GLU A 63 1.86 -33.93 33.69
CA GLU A 63 2.48 -33.38 32.48
C GLU A 63 1.46 -32.66 31.59
N VAL A 64 0.25 -33.21 31.45
CA VAL A 64 -0.86 -32.56 30.73
C VAL A 64 -1.24 -31.26 31.43
N GLU A 65 -1.36 -31.24 32.75
CA GLU A 65 -1.68 -30.03 33.52
C GLU A 65 -0.60 -28.94 33.39
N ASN A 66 0.67 -29.33 33.43
CA ASN A 66 1.78 -28.39 33.20
C ASN A 66 1.76 -27.82 31.77
N LYS A 67 1.48 -28.65 30.76
CA LYS A 67 1.38 -28.21 29.37
C LYS A 67 0.16 -27.32 29.12
N THR A 68 -0.99 -27.62 29.72
CA THR A 68 -2.20 -26.77 29.60
C THR A 68 -2.00 -25.43 30.29
N ALA A 69 -1.34 -25.40 31.46
CA ALA A 69 -0.98 -24.15 32.12
C ALA A 69 -0.01 -23.30 31.27
N ALA A 70 1.03 -23.91 30.70
CA ALA A 70 1.97 -23.22 29.81
C ALA A 70 1.29 -22.69 28.53
N LEU A 71 0.35 -23.46 27.97
CA LEU A 71 -0.45 -23.01 26.82
C LEU A 71 -1.35 -21.83 27.17
N ALA A 72 -2.00 -21.86 28.34
CA ALA A 72 -2.83 -20.75 28.81
C ALA A 72 -2.01 -19.47 29.02
N GLU A 73 -0.81 -19.57 29.60
CA GLU A 73 0.11 -18.45 29.75
C GLU A 73 0.54 -17.88 28.38
N LEU A 74 0.88 -18.77 27.44
CA LEU A 74 1.27 -18.36 26.08
C LEU A 74 0.12 -17.68 25.33
N GLN A 75 -1.11 -18.21 25.45
CA GLN A 75 -2.31 -17.61 24.87
C GLN A 75 -2.57 -16.22 25.46
N GLN A 76 -2.45 -16.07 26.78
CA GLN A 76 -2.60 -14.78 27.43
C GLN A 76 -1.53 -13.77 26.96
N ARG A 77 -0.29 -14.23 26.80
CA ARG A 77 0.81 -13.41 26.26
C ARG A 77 0.55 -13.03 24.80
N TYR A 78 0.03 -13.95 23.99
CA TYR A 78 -0.31 -13.71 22.59
C TYR A 78 -1.44 -12.68 22.45
N LEU A 79 -2.52 -12.83 23.22
CA LEU A 79 -3.63 -11.87 23.23
C LEU A 79 -3.17 -10.47 23.65
N ARG A 80 -2.29 -10.38 24.64
CA ARG A 80 -1.68 -9.10 25.04
C ARG A 80 -0.85 -8.51 23.90
N LEU A 81 0.00 -9.31 23.27
CA LEU A 81 0.83 -8.85 22.15
C LEU A 81 -0.02 -8.39 20.96
N GLN A 82 -1.11 -9.09 20.67
CA GLN A 82 -2.06 -8.70 19.63
C GLN A 82 -2.70 -7.35 19.95
N ALA A 83 -3.16 -7.14 21.19
CA ALA A 83 -3.71 -5.86 21.62
C ALA A 83 -2.67 -4.72 21.56
N ASP A 84 -1.43 -4.98 21.98
CA ASP A 84 -0.33 -4.02 21.88
C ASP A 84 -0.01 -3.66 20.42
N PHE A 85 -0.07 -4.64 19.52
CA PHE A 85 0.13 -4.44 18.09
C PHE A 85 -1.00 -3.61 17.45
N ASP A 86 -2.25 -3.89 17.80
CA ASP A 86 -3.41 -3.11 17.33
C ASP A 86 -3.33 -1.65 17.82
N ASN A 87 -2.95 -1.46 19.08
CA ASN A 87 -2.69 -0.13 19.65
C ASN A 87 -1.54 0.58 18.92
N TYR A 88 -0.44 -0.13 18.66
CA TYR A 88 0.70 0.41 17.92
C TYR A 88 0.33 0.80 16.49
N ARG A 89 -0.40 -0.06 15.77
CA ARG A 89 -0.87 0.22 14.39
C ARG A 89 -1.78 1.44 14.37
N LYS A 90 -2.72 1.54 15.32
CA LYS A 90 -3.63 2.69 15.43
C LYS A 90 -2.87 3.97 15.75
N ARG A 91 -1.88 3.91 16.64
CA ARG A 91 -1.01 5.06 16.97
C ARG A 91 -0.19 5.50 15.77
N THR A 92 0.49 4.55 15.13
CA THR A 92 1.34 4.81 13.94
C THR A 92 0.53 5.43 12.81
N ARG A 93 -0.70 4.96 12.56
CA ARG A 93 -1.57 5.55 11.54
C ARG A 93 -1.90 7.02 11.86
N ARG A 94 -2.24 7.33 13.12
CA ARG A 94 -2.50 8.71 13.55
C ARG A 94 -1.27 9.59 13.41
N GLU A 95 -0.10 9.10 13.81
CA GLU A 95 1.17 9.81 13.66
C GLU A 95 1.48 10.07 12.17
N GLN A 96 1.28 9.09 11.29
CA GLN A 96 1.44 9.28 9.85
C GLN A 96 0.48 10.33 9.28
N GLU A 97 -0.79 10.28 9.66
CA GLU A 97 -1.78 11.29 9.25
C GLU A 97 -1.42 12.69 9.75
N GLU A 98 -0.89 12.79 10.97
CA GLU A 98 -0.41 14.05 11.54
C GLU A 98 0.84 14.57 10.79
N LEU A 99 1.82 13.70 10.50
CA LEU A 99 2.99 14.06 9.70
C LEU A 99 2.61 14.56 8.31
N ILE A 100 1.64 13.92 7.65
CA ILE A 100 1.12 14.37 6.35
C ILE A 100 0.47 15.75 6.48
N ARG A 101 -0.34 15.98 7.51
CA ARG A 101 -0.97 17.29 7.76
C ARG A 101 0.07 18.37 8.07
N MET A 102 1.08 18.07 8.87
CA MET A 102 2.17 19.00 9.18
C MET A 102 3.01 19.32 7.94
N ALA A 103 3.29 18.33 7.09
CA ALA A 103 3.97 18.53 5.82
C ALA A 103 3.14 19.44 4.88
N ALA A 104 1.83 19.19 4.77
CA ALA A 104 0.94 20.05 4.01
C ALA A 104 0.89 21.49 4.57
N ALA A 105 0.81 21.65 5.89
CA ALA A 105 0.83 22.95 6.54
C ALA A 105 2.13 23.72 6.24
N ARG A 106 3.28 23.06 6.33
CA ARG A 106 4.58 23.65 5.98
C ARG A 106 4.63 24.14 4.53
N LEU A 107 4.13 23.33 3.59
CA LEU A 107 4.05 23.73 2.18
C LEU A 107 3.14 24.94 1.99
N ILE A 108 1.96 24.94 2.61
CA ILE A 108 1.02 26.06 2.53
C ILE A 108 1.66 27.34 3.09
N THR A 109 2.30 27.28 4.26
CA THR A 109 3.00 28.43 4.85
C THR A 109 4.08 28.98 3.92
N SER A 110 4.82 28.11 3.23
CA SER A 110 5.82 28.54 2.26
C SER A 110 5.21 29.19 1.01
N LEU A 111 3.98 28.83 0.64
CA LEU A 111 3.26 29.36 -0.52
C LEU A 111 2.50 30.66 -0.24
N LEU A 112 2.20 30.99 1.03
CA LEU A 112 1.48 32.22 1.40
C LEU A 112 2.12 33.50 0.83
N PRO A 113 3.45 33.71 0.87
CA PRO A 113 4.07 34.90 0.30
C PRO A 113 3.85 35.04 -1.21
N VAL A 114 3.70 33.92 -1.93
CA VAL A 114 3.39 33.92 -3.37
C VAL A 114 1.95 34.37 -3.58
N LEU A 115 1.02 33.87 -2.77
CA LEU A 115 -0.38 34.28 -2.82
C LEU A 115 -0.53 35.78 -2.56
N ASP A 116 0.10 36.28 -1.49
CA ASP A 116 0.09 37.71 -1.12
C ASP A 116 0.64 38.59 -2.27
N ASN A 117 1.67 38.11 -2.99
CA ASN A 117 2.26 38.83 -4.11
C ASN A 117 1.41 38.77 -5.38
N LEU A 118 0.69 37.67 -5.64
CA LEU A 118 -0.29 37.60 -6.72
C LEU A 118 -1.46 38.54 -6.45
N GLU A 119 -1.98 38.60 -5.23
CA GLU A 119 -3.03 39.53 -4.83
C GLU A 119 -2.58 40.99 -4.98
N ARG A 120 -1.35 41.30 -4.57
CA ARG A 120 -0.74 42.63 -4.76
C ARG A 120 -0.59 43.00 -6.23
N ALA A 121 -0.16 42.05 -7.07
CA ALA A 121 -0.04 42.26 -8.51
C ALA A 121 -1.42 42.51 -9.15
N LEU A 122 -2.45 41.75 -8.76
CA LEU A 122 -3.81 41.93 -9.25
C LEU A 122 -4.43 43.27 -8.80
N ALA A 123 -4.16 43.70 -7.57
CA ALA A 123 -4.55 45.03 -7.10
C ALA A 123 -3.83 46.18 -7.86
N ALA A 124 -2.60 45.95 -8.36
CA ALA A 124 -1.90 46.91 -9.21
C ALA A 124 -2.40 46.88 -10.67
N ALA A 125 -3.04 45.80 -11.11
CA ALA A 125 -3.62 45.67 -12.45
C ALA A 125 -4.78 46.64 -12.70
N THR A 126 -5.56 46.97 -11.67
CA THR A 126 -6.75 47.82 -11.77
C THR A 126 -6.41 49.28 -12.11
N ASP A 127 -5.16 49.70 -11.93
CA ASP A 127 -4.69 51.06 -12.22
C ASP A 127 -4.19 51.25 -13.68
N ASN A 128 -4.55 50.34 -14.61
CA ASN A 128 -4.22 50.38 -16.05
C ASN A 128 -2.71 50.43 -16.39
N LYS A 129 -1.83 50.05 -15.46
CA LYS A 129 -0.38 49.93 -15.70
C LYS A 129 -0.01 48.50 -16.06
N ALA A 130 -0.23 48.11 -17.32
CA ALA A 130 0.05 46.77 -17.83
C ALA A 130 1.51 46.31 -17.62
N GLU A 131 2.48 47.24 -17.69
CA GLU A 131 3.90 46.93 -17.47
C GLU A 131 4.24 46.61 -16.00
N GLY A 132 3.58 47.29 -15.05
CA GLY A 132 3.73 47.01 -13.62
C GLY A 132 3.14 45.66 -13.24
N LEU A 133 2.05 45.27 -13.90
CA LEU A 133 1.41 43.97 -13.72
C LEU A 133 2.29 42.82 -14.21
N ALA A 134 2.81 42.91 -15.43
CA ALA A 134 3.68 41.88 -15.99
C ALA A 134 4.91 41.63 -15.11
N THR A 135 5.53 42.71 -14.61
CA THR A 135 6.68 42.65 -13.70
C THR A 135 6.31 42.00 -12.36
N GLY A 136 5.17 42.38 -11.76
CA GLY A 136 4.70 41.81 -10.49
C GLY A 136 4.40 40.31 -10.59
N VAL A 137 3.76 39.88 -11.69
CA VAL A 137 3.48 38.47 -11.95
C VAL A 137 4.77 37.68 -12.20
N GLU A 138 5.73 38.24 -12.94
CA GLU A 138 7.03 37.61 -13.18
C GLU A 138 7.82 37.41 -11.88
N MET A 139 7.87 38.44 -11.01
CA MET A 139 8.51 38.34 -9.70
C MET A 139 7.89 37.23 -8.84
N THR A 140 6.56 37.14 -8.87
CA THR A 140 5.83 36.14 -8.09
C THR A 140 6.06 34.73 -8.62
N LEU A 141 6.10 34.57 -9.94
CA LEU A 141 6.46 33.30 -10.59
C LEU A 141 7.88 32.86 -10.24
N ARG A 142 8.83 33.80 -10.17
CA ARG A 142 10.22 33.50 -9.76
C ARG A 142 10.28 33.02 -8.31
N GLN A 143 9.60 33.73 -7.41
CA GLN A 143 9.53 33.35 -5.99
C GLN A 143 8.90 31.96 -5.80
N LEU A 144 7.83 31.65 -6.53
CA LEU A 144 7.21 30.33 -6.50
C LEU A 144 8.20 29.23 -6.95
N LYS A 145 8.95 29.46 -8.02
CA LYS A 145 9.97 28.53 -8.51
C LYS A 145 11.08 28.31 -7.48
N GLU A 146 11.53 29.35 -6.81
CA GLU A 146 12.55 29.27 -5.75
C GLU A 146 12.08 28.42 -4.57
N ILE A 147 10.85 28.65 -4.07
CA ILE A 147 10.27 27.86 -2.97
C ILE A 147 10.13 26.38 -3.36
N LEU A 148 9.62 26.10 -4.57
CA LEU A 148 9.47 24.74 -5.06
C LEU A 148 10.83 24.05 -5.24
N ALA A 149 11.85 24.76 -5.73
CA ALA A 149 13.20 24.24 -5.85
C ALA A 149 13.82 23.90 -4.48
N GLN A 150 13.58 24.73 -3.45
CA GLN A 150 14.03 24.47 -2.08
C GLN A 150 13.40 23.20 -1.47
N GLU A 151 12.13 22.94 -1.78
CA GLU A 151 11.45 21.70 -1.37
C GLU A 151 11.86 20.47 -2.22
N GLY A 152 12.76 20.65 -3.20
CA GLY A 152 13.36 19.57 -3.99
C GLY A 152 12.62 19.26 -5.30
N LEU A 153 11.86 20.21 -5.84
CA LEU A 153 11.28 20.13 -7.16
C LEU A 153 12.32 20.51 -8.23
N THR A 154 12.54 19.61 -9.19
CA THR A 154 13.39 19.84 -10.35
C THR A 154 12.59 19.75 -11.64
N THR A 155 12.80 20.67 -12.57
CA THR A 155 12.18 20.64 -13.90
C THR A 155 12.88 19.64 -14.80
N VAL A 156 12.10 18.87 -15.57
CA VAL A 156 12.63 18.01 -16.64
C VAL A 156 12.96 18.92 -17.83
N ALA A 157 14.24 19.05 -18.17
CA ALA A 157 14.66 19.79 -19.36
C ALA A 157 14.50 18.90 -20.59
N ALA A 158 13.43 19.12 -21.36
CA ALA A 158 13.12 18.27 -22.51
C ALA A 158 13.65 18.83 -23.83
N LEU A 159 13.68 20.15 -24.02
CA LEU A 159 14.08 20.79 -25.29
C LEU A 159 15.50 20.40 -25.72
N GLY A 160 15.64 19.88 -26.93
CA GLY A 160 16.93 19.50 -27.52
C GLY A 160 17.58 18.25 -26.92
N GLN A 161 16.90 17.57 -26.00
CA GLN A 161 17.35 16.29 -25.44
C GLN A 161 16.76 15.12 -26.24
N PRO A 162 17.43 13.94 -26.24
CA PRO A 162 16.85 12.74 -26.81
C PRO A 162 15.56 12.37 -26.08
N PHE A 163 14.58 11.86 -26.81
CA PHE A 163 13.32 11.41 -26.23
C PHE A 163 13.54 10.22 -25.29
N ASN A 164 13.11 10.35 -24.03
CA ASN A 164 13.11 9.28 -23.04
C ASN A 164 11.67 9.00 -22.58
N PRO A 165 11.09 7.81 -22.85
CA PRO A 165 9.74 7.44 -22.42
C PRO A 165 9.49 7.51 -20.91
N GLU A 166 10.53 7.38 -20.08
CA GLU A 166 10.37 7.47 -18.62
C GLU A 166 10.14 8.90 -18.14
N LEU A 167 10.62 9.91 -18.89
CA LEU A 167 10.59 11.31 -18.48
C LEU A 167 9.70 12.18 -19.39
N HIS A 168 9.44 11.71 -20.61
CA HIS A 168 8.78 12.46 -21.67
C HIS A 168 7.54 11.70 -22.20
N GLU A 169 6.50 12.47 -22.51
CA GLU A 169 5.28 12.02 -23.16
C GLU A 169 5.18 12.69 -24.54
N ALA A 170 5.32 11.91 -25.61
CA ALA A 170 5.25 12.42 -26.98
C ALA A 170 3.79 12.62 -27.39
N VAL A 171 3.38 13.87 -27.64
CA VAL A 171 2.00 14.21 -28.01
C VAL A 171 1.86 14.47 -29.51
N ALA A 172 2.93 14.92 -30.17
CA ALA A 172 2.96 15.13 -31.61
C ALA A 172 4.35 14.84 -32.17
N MET A 173 4.39 14.50 -33.46
CA MET A 173 5.62 14.29 -34.21
C MET A 173 5.79 15.44 -35.21
N GLU A 174 7.02 15.89 -35.39
CA GLU A 174 7.38 16.92 -36.36
C GLU A 174 8.39 16.32 -37.35
N GLU A 175 8.14 16.48 -38.64
CA GLU A 175 9.05 15.96 -39.67
C GLU A 175 10.28 16.86 -39.74
N THR A 176 11.46 16.25 -39.64
CA THR A 176 12.73 16.96 -39.85
C THR A 176 13.48 16.35 -41.03
N GLU A 177 14.10 17.21 -41.83
CA GLU A 177 15.00 16.83 -42.93
C GLU A 177 16.38 16.42 -42.41
N ASP A 178 16.71 16.77 -41.17
CA ASP A 178 17.98 16.50 -40.52
C ASP A 178 17.93 15.18 -39.72
N PRO A 179 18.57 14.09 -40.17
CA PRO A 179 18.56 12.81 -39.48
C PRO A 179 19.27 12.85 -38.12
N GLU A 180 20.12 13.84 -37.83
CA GLU A 180 20.74 14.00 -36.50
C GLU A 180 19.75 14.53 -35.46
N GLN A 181 18.66 15.17 -35.92
CA GLN A 181 17.57 15.64 -35.06
C GLN A 181 16.48 14.58 -34.88
N ALA A 182 16.57 13.44 -35.57
CA ALA A 182 15.63 12.35 -35.41
C ALA A 182 15.66 11.82 -33.96
N ASN A 183 14.48 11.67 -33.36
CA ASN A 183 14.26 11.30 -31.95
C ASN A 183 14.65 12.37 -30.91
N LEU A 184 14.98 13.60 -31.32
CA LEU A 184 15.13 14.72 -30.39
C LEU A 184 13.79 15.41 -30.13
N VAL A 185 13.67 16.02 -28.96
CA VAL A 185 12.54 16.86 -28.60
C VAL A 185 12.69 18.24 -29.25
N VAL A 186 11.78 18.55 -30.17
CA VAL A 186 11.74 19.82 -30.92
C VAL A 186 11.08 20.92 -30.10
N ALA A 187 10.00 20.59 -29.39
CA ALA A 187 9.26 21.55 -28.58
C ALA A 187 8.72 20.91 -27.31
N GLU A 188 8.82 21.63 -26.19
CA GLU A 188 8.19 21.29 -24.92
C GLU A 188 6.86 22.04 -24.82
N LEU A 189 5.75 21.31 -24.93
CA LEU A 189 4.40 21.86 -24.85
C LEU A 189 3.99 22.11 -23.39
N ARG A 190 4.41 21.23 -22.48
CA ARG A 190 4.10 21.36 -21.05
C ARG A 190 5.22 20.76 -20.21
N ARG A 191 5.72 21.54 -19.26
CA ARG A 191 6.83 21.15 -18.40
C ARG A 191 6.55 19.89 -17.57
N GLY A 192 7.56 19.04 -17.51
CA GLY A 192 7.64 17.88 -16.61
C GLY A 192 8.33 18.26 -15.29
N TYR A 193 8.00 17.54 -14.21
CA TYR A 193 8.53 17.81 -12.88
C TYR A 193 8.87 16.52 -12.13
N ILE A 194 10.00 16.56 -11.43
CA ILE A 194 10.49 15.50 -10.54
C ILE A 194 10.61 16.09 -9.15
N LEU A 195 10.12 15.39 -8.13
CA LEU A 195 10.22 15.78 -6.73
C LEU A 195 11.07 14.75 -5.99
N LYS A 196 12.24 15.17 -5.49
CA LYS A 196 13.16 14.31 -4.71
C LYS A 196 13.43 12.96 -5.37
N GLY A 197 13.63 12.95 -6.69
CA GLY A 197 13.89 11.74 -7.49
C GLY A 197 12.65 10.96 -7.94
N LYS A 198 11.44 11.33 -7.51
CA LYS A 198 10.18 10.74 -7.99
C LYS A 198 9.56 11.60 -9.08
N LEU A 199 9.28 11.00 -10.25
CA LEU A 199 8.56 11.66 -11.33
C LEU A 199 7.13 11.98 -10.85
N LEU A 200 6.77 13.26 -10.79
CA LEU A 200 5.40 13.69 -10.53
C LEU A 200 4.59 13.70 -11.81
N ARG A 201 5.21 14.15 -12.90
CA ARG A 201 4.56 14.27 -14.20
C ARG A 201 5.60 14.34 -15.32
N PRO A 202 5.43 13.56 -16.42
CA PRO A 202 6.30 13.65 -17.59
C PRO A 202 6.14 14.99 -18.33
N ALA A 203 7.17 15.37 -19.07
CA ALA A 203 7.12 16.53 -19.95
C ALA A 203 6.38 16.16 -21.24
N MET A 204 5.39 16.97 -21.64
CA MET A 204 4.70 16.77 -22.92
C MET A 204 5.52 17.43 -24.02
N VAL A 205 5.92 16.63 -25.01
CA VAL A 205 6.91 17.03 -26.00
C VAL A 205 6.43 16.73 -27.42
N LYS A 206 6.97 17.51 -28.36
CA LYS A 206 7.00 17.18 -29.78
C LYS A 206 8.33 16.52 -30.12
N VAL A 207 8.28 15.37 -30.78
CA VAL A 207 9.48 14.62 -31.15
C VAL A 207 9.71 14.74 -32.65
N ALA A 208 10.95 14.98 -33.05
CA ALA A 208 11.33 14.97 -34.45
C ALA A 208 11.38 13.53 -34.96
N VAL A 209 10.71 13.27 -36.06
CA VAL A 209 10.82 12.01 -36.80
C VAL A 209 11.51 12.32 -38.12
N ALA A 210 12.51 11.52 -38.49
CA ALA A 210 13.12 11.65 -39.81
C ALA A 210 12.03 11.47 -40.86
N GLY A 211 11.81 12.49 -41.68
CA GLY A 211 10.85 12.43 -42.78
C GLY A 211 11.20 11.22 -43.65
N ALA A 212 10.31 10.23 -43.71
CA ALA A 212 10.47 9.15 -44.66
C ALA A 212 10.36 9.77 -46.05
N THR A 213 11.49 9.97 -46.72
CA THR A 213 11.51 10.22 -48.16
C THR A 213 10.71 9.10 -48.80
N VAL A 214 9.49 9.41 -49.24
CA VAL A 214 8.73 8.56 -50.16
C VAL A 214 9.63 8.42 -51.37
N LYS A 215 10.31 7.28 -51.50
CA LYS A 215 10.96 6.91 -52.75
C LYS A 215 9.82 6.69 -53.75
N GLU A 216 9.54 7.71 -54.56
CA GLU A 216 8.96 7.50 -55.88
C GLU A 216 9.93 6.57 -56.62
N ASN A 217 9.62 5.26 -56.61
CA ASN A 217 10.27 4.33 -57.52
C ASN A 217 9.78 4.66 -58.92
N GLY A 218 10.62 5.37 -59.67
CA GLY A 218 10.55 5.35 -61.12
C GLY A 218 10.66 3.91 -61.62
N GLN A 219 9.76 3.54 -62.53
CA GLN A 219 10.01 2.44 -63.44
C GLN A 219 10.10 3.03 -64.84
N GLU A 220 11.31 2.95 -65.37
CA GLU A 220 11.70 3.36 -66.72
C GLU A 220 10.95 2.56 -67.79
N VAL A 221 10.77 3.29 -68.89
CA VAL A 221 10.44 2.94 -70.26
C VAL A 221 10.97 1.56 -70.71
N ASP A 222 10.06 0.68 -71.16
CA ASP A 222 10.38 -0.29 -72.21
C ASP A 222 9.79 0.23 -73.54
N LYS A 223 10.70 0.74 -74.39
CA LYS A 223 10.58 0.64 -75.84
C LYS A 223 11.25 -0.67 -76.20
N ASP A 224 10.54 -1.58 -76.84
CA ASP A 224 10.97 -2.23 -78.08
C ASP A 224 9.87 -3.18 -78.56
N GLU A 225 9.84 -3.29 -79.89
CA GLU A 225 8.97 -4.07 -80.82
C GLU A 225 7.56 -3.56 -81.16
#